data_AF-Q1IB13-F1
#
_entry.id   AF-Q1IB13-F1
#
_cell.length_a   1.000
_cell.length_b   1.000
_cell.length_c   1.000
_cell.angle_alpha   90.00
_cell.angle_beta   90.00
_cell.angle_gamma   90.00
#
_symmetry.space_group_name_H-M   'P 1'
#
loop_
_entity.id
_entity.type
_entity.pdbx_description
1 polymer ?
#
loop_
_entity_poly.entity_id
_entity_poly.type
_entity_poly.pdbx_seq_one_letter_code
_entity_poly.pdbx_strand_id
1 'polypeptide(L)'
;MPRVFIAGSITIKRLPPHVEARLDNIRASGLDVLVGDAGGVDHAVQRYFHQALYPAVTVYCSGDTPRHNDGGWPLAMIAPPVNAKGRAFHTAKDLAMAADCDYGLMIWDGKSPGTLGNVLELLGRQKKSLVYLKPLEQFQTVQSPADLEWLVAQMDDLARQEADRKISLSRKMARLVSPDSHDLQAQIEAHRAQIAHHEQCIALLEAKLEAVPSTSDLFAE
;
A
#
# COMPACT_ATOMS: atom_id res chain seq x y z
N MET A 1 12.32 -0.77 14.91
CA MET A 1 12.38 0.70 14.73
C MET A 1 11.10 1.12 14.02
N PRO A 2 10.48 2.27 14.33
CA PRO A 2 9.28 2.67 13.62
C PRO A 2 9.59 2.96 12.14
N ARG A 3 8.68 2.54 11.26
CA ARG A 3 8.79 2.63 9.81
C ARG A 3 7.81 3.67 9.26
N VAL A 4 8.32 4.61 8.47
CA VAL A 4 7.52 5.63 7.79
C VAL A 4 7.42 5.32 6.30
N PHE A 5 6.20 5.17 5.81
CA PHE A 5 5.94 5.10 4.37
C PHE A 5 5.83 6.52 3.81
N ILE A 6 6.75 6.91 2.94
CA ILE A 6 6.76 8.22 2.28
C ILE A 6 6.41 8.05 0.80
N ALA A 7 5.36 8.73 0.36
CA ALA A 7 4.94 8.76 -1.04
C ALA A 7 4.29 10.10 -1.40
N GLY A 8 4.02 10.31 -2.69
CA GLY A 8 3.32 11.51 -3.09
C GLY A 8 3.07 11.66 -4.58
N SER A 9 2.57 12.84 -4.96
CA SER A 9 2.16 13.13 -6.33
C SER A 9 3.36 13.16 -7.30
N ILE A 10 3.24 12.45 -8.43
CA ILE A 10 4.29 12.41 -9.47
C ILE A 10 4.61 13.80 -10.05
N THR A 11 3.69 14.75 -9.93
CA THR A 11 3.81 16.14 -10.39
C THR A 11 4.73 17.00 -9.50
N ILE A 12 4.98 16.58 -8.26
CA ILE A 12 5.81 17.32 -7.30
C ILE A 12 7.23 16.79 -7.39
N LYS A 13 8.11 17.56 -8.07
CA LYS A 13 9.52 17.20 -8.31
C LYS A 13 10.51 17.87 -7.37
N ARG A 14 10.04 18.83 -6.57
CA ARG A 14 10.81 19.56 -5.56
C ARG A 14 10.02 19.55 -4.26
N LEU A 15 10.68 19.21 -3.17
CA LEU A 15 10.06 19.16 -1.86
C LEU A 15 9.93 20.59 -1.32
N PRO A 16 8.75 20.97 -0.81
CA PRO A 16 8.59 22.24 -0.09
C PRO A 16 9.42 22.26 1.20
N PRO A 17 9.89 23.44 1.66
CA PRO A 17 10.72 23.53 2.87
C PRO A 17 10.09 22.89 4.12
N HIS A 18 8.76 23.00 4.27
CA HIS A 18 8.03 22.35 5.36
C HIS A 18 8.10 20.82 5.32
N VAL A 19 8.18 20.24 4.12
CA VAL A 19 8.38 18.79 3.93
C VAL A 19 9.81 18.42 4.25
N GLU A 20 10.81 19.17 3.79
CA GLU A 20 12.22 18.94 4.12
C GLU A 20 12.45 18.97 5.63
N ALA A 21 11.91 19.98 6.32
CA ALA A 21 11.95 20.05 7.79
C ALA A 21 11.29 18.82 8.46
N ARG A 22 10.25 18.25 7.84
CA ARG A 22 9.65 16.99 8.33
C ARG A 22 10.56 15.79 8.08
N LEU A 23 11.26 15.73 6.94
CA LEU A 23 12.25 14.69 6.65
C LEU A 23 13.47 14.78 7.58
N ASP A 24 13.89 15.99 7.95
CA ASP A 24 14.94 16.18 8.96
C ASP A 24 14.54 15.59 10.32
N ASN A 25 13.30 15.78 10.74
CA ASN A 25 12.80 15.17 11.99
C ASN A 25 12.80 13.64 11.91
N ILE A 26 12.44 13.06 10.76
CA ILE A 26 12.48 11.61 10.51
C ILE A 26 13.92 11.10 10.65
N ARG A 27 14.88 11.79 10.02
CA ARG A 27 16.31 11.47 10.09
C ARG A 27 16.84 11.58 11.51
N ALA A 28 16.56 12.68 12.21
CA ALA A 28 17.02 12.93 13.58
C ALA A 28 16.46 11.89 14.56
N SER A 29 15.26 11.38 14.29
CA SER A 29 14.62 10.32 15.07
C SER A 29 15.08 8.91 14.67
N GLY A 30 15.90 8.77 13.64
CA GLY A 30 16.43 7.49 13.17
C GLY A 30 15.36 6.52 12.66
N LEU A 31 14.29 7.00 12.04
CA LEU A 31 13.19 6.14 11.58
C LEU A 31 13.52 5.44 10.26
N ASP A 32 13.03 4.22 10.10
CA ASP A 32 13.19 3.46 8.86
C ASP A 32 12.25 4.04 7.77
N VAL A 33 12.80 4.45 6.63
CA VAL A 33 12.03 5.04 5.53
C VAL A 33 11.71 3.99 4.48
N LEU A 34 10.42 3.83 4.18
CA LEU A 34 9.94 3.05 3.04
C LEU A 34 9.53 4.02 1.94
N VAL A 35 10.14 3.93 0.76
CA VAL A 35 9.85 4.81 -0.37
C VAL A 35 9.75 4.02 -1.66
N GLY A 36 8.90 4.46 -2.58
CA GLY A 36 8.80 3.85 -3.89
C GLY A 36 9.93 4.26 -4.83
N ASP A 37 10.01 3.55 -5.95
CA ASP A 37 10.91 3.85 -7.08
C ASP A 37 10.34 4.86 -8.11
N ALA A 38 9.18 5.49 -7.89
CA ALA A 38 8.55 6.32 -8.93
C ALA A 38 9.28 7.66 -9.13
N GLY A 39 8.89 8.40 -10.18
CA GLY A 39 9.27 9.81 -10.31
C GLY A 39 8.49 10.70 -9.34
N GLY A 40 8.74 12.01 -9.39
CA GLY A 40 8.06 12.98 -8.54
C GLY A 40 8.52 12.90 -7.08
N VAL A 41 7.57 12.79 -6.14
CA VAL A 41 7.88 12.80 -4.70
C VAL A 41 8.82 11.68 -4.31
N ASP A 42 8.56 10.45 -4.76
CA ASP A 42 9.41 9.29 -4.49
C ASP A 42 10.89 9.60 -4.80
N HIS A 43 11.17 10.04 -6.03
CA HIS A 43 12.52 10.42 -6.45
C HIS A 43 13.06 11.64 -5.68
N ALA A 44 12.23 12.64 -5.41
CA ALA A 44 12.66 13.82 -4.65
C ALA A 44 13.05 13.48 -3.19
N VAL A 45 12.31 12.57 -2.56
CA VAL A 45 12.60 12.04 -1.22
C VAL A 45 13.87 11.19 -1.24
N GLN A 46 14.05 10.33 -2.25
CA GLN A 46 15.29 9.59 -2.44
C GLN A 46 16.48 10.57 -2.55
N ARG A 47 16.41 11.57 -3.43
CA ARG A 47 17.48 12.58 -3.57
C ARG A 47 17.80 13.28 -2.26
N TYR A 48 16.78 13.65 -1.49
CA TYR A 48 16.95 14.29 -0.19
C TYR A 48 17.77 13.40 0.77
N PHE A 49 17.35 12.14 0.96
CA PHE A 49 18.04 11.23 1.87
C PHE A 49 19.42 10.82 1.37
N HIS A 50 19.62 10.72 0.05
CA HIS A 50 20.94 10.46 -0.52
C HIS A 50 21.92 11.60 -0.20
N GLN A 51 21.50 12.85 -0.40
CA GLN A 51 22.33 14.03 -0.07
C GLN A 51 22.60 14.15 1.43
N ALA A 52 21.63 13.76 2.26
CA ALA A 52 21.78 13.73 3.71
C ALA A 52 22.58 12.51 4.23
N LEU A 53 23.07 11.64 3.34
CA LEU A 53 23.76 10.38 3.65
C LEU A 53 22.98 9.51 4.65
N TYR A 54 21.65 9.49 4.53
CA TYR A 54 20.79 8.76 5.46
C TYR A 54 20.71 7.28 5.08
N PRO A 55 21.13 6.34 5.95
CA PRO A 55 21.25 4.93 5.57
C PRO A 55 19.96 4.13 5.72
N ALA A 56 19.04 4.56 6.60
CA ALA A 56 17.85 3.80 6.97
C ALA A 56 16.70 4.03 5.97
N VAL A 57 16.94 3.70 4.70
CA VAL A 57 15.97 3.77 3.61
C VAL A 57 15.86 2.40 2.95
N THR A 58 14.65 2.00 2.57
CA THR A 58 14.39 0.82 1.72
C THR A 58 13.53 1.26 0.54
N VAL A 59 13.98 0.94 -0.67
CA VAL A 59 13.26 1.29 -1.90
C VAL A 59 12.41 0.11 -2.36
N TYR A 60 11.12 0.35 -2.56
CA TYR A 60 10.17 -0.63 -3.06
C TYR A 60 9.97 -0.45 -4.56
N CYS A 61 10.12 -1.54 -5.32
CA CYS A 61 9.82 -1.58 -6.75
C CYS A 61 8.91 -2.77 -7.07
N SER A 62 8.03 -2.57 -8.06
CA SER A 62 7.28 -3.68 -8.64
C SER A 62 8.13 -4.32 -9.73
N GLY A 63 8.40 -5.62 -9.61
CA GLY A 63 9.28 -6.37 -10.51
C GLY A 63 10.77 -6.25 -10.16
N ASP A 64 11.62 -6.67 -11.11
CA ASP A 64 13.02 -7.04 -10.84
C ASP A 64 14.00 -5.87 -10.83
N THR A 65 13.62 -4.72 -11.39
CA THR A 65 14.49 -3.54 -11.51
C THR A 65 13.77 -2.26 -11.10
N PRO A 66 14.32 -1.47 -10.16
CA PRO A 66 13.77 -0.17 -9.78
C PRO A 66 14.01 0.86 -10.88
N ARG A 67 13.07 1.80 -11.05
CA ARG A 67 13.27 2.97 -11.92
C ARG A 67 14.27 3.96 -11.32
N HIS A 68 14.24 4.15 -10.00
CA HIS A 68 15.16 5.01 -9.26
C HIS A 68 15.58 4.33 -7.96
N ASN A 69 16.88 4.40 -7.64
CA ASN A 69 17.47 4.08 -6.35
C ASN A 69 18.76 4.90 -6.18
N ASP A 70 18.60 6.20 -5.94
CA ASP A 70 19.72 7.16 -5.99
C ASP A 70 20.81 6.87 -4.95
N GLY A 71 20.42 6.31 -3.79
CA GLY A 71 21.34 6.01 -2.69
C GLY A 71 21.90 4.60 -2.67
N GLY A 72 21.54 3.73 -3.63
CA GLY A 72 21.95 2.34 -3.62
C GLY A 72 21.45 1.57 -2.38
N TRP A 73 20.29 1.95 -1.85
CA TRP A 73 19.70 1.35 -0.66
C TRP A 73 19.17 -0.07 -0.93
N PRO A 74 18.91 -0.86 0.13
CA PRO A 74 18.22 -2.14 0.01
C PRO A 74 16.93 -2.04 -0.82
N LEU A 75 16.71 -3.04 -1.67
CA LEU A 75 15.53 -3.15 -2.53
C LEU A 75 14.53 -4.16 -1.95
N ALA A 76 13.27 -3.74 -1.85
CA ALA A 76 12.14 -4.63 -1.65
C ALA A 76 11.43 -4.83 -3.00
N MET A 77 11.75 -5.94 -3.66
CA MET A 77 11.14 -6.31 -4.94
C MET A 77 9.80 -7.01 -4.69
N ILE A 78 8.72 -6.40 -5.17
CA ILE A 78 7.37 -6.93 -5.00
C ILE A 78 6.90 -7.54 -6.32
N ALA A 79 6.60 -8.84 -6.28
CA ALA A 79 6.01 -9.55 -7.40
C ALA A 79 4.56 -9.06 -7.60
N PRO A 80 4.23 -8.41 -8.71
CA PRO A 80 2.87 -7.97 -8.98
C PRO A 80 1.99 -9.17 -9.38
N PRO A 81 0.66 -9.07 -9.27
CA PRO A 81 -0.25 -10.12 -9.72
C PRO A 81 -0.02 -10.50 -11.18
N VAL A 82 -0.28 -11.77 -11.51
CA VAL A 82 -0.15 -12.29 -12.89
C VAL A 82 -0.97 -11.41 -13.84
N ASN A 83 -0.36 -10.96 -14.94
CA ASN A 83 -0.94 -10.04 -15.94
C ASN A 83 -1.25 -8.61 -15.47
N ALA A 84 -0.81 -8.19 -14.28
CA ALA A 84 -0.98 -6.82 -13.84
C ALA A 84 -0.21 -5.85 -14.77
N LYS A 85 -0.93 -4.92 -15.39
CA LYS A 85 -0.36 -3.84 -16.20
C LYS A 85 -0.77 -2.47 -15.66
N GLY A 86 0.01 -1.45 -15.99
CA GLY A 86 -0.28 -0.06 -15.63
C GLY A 86 -0.40 0.13 -14.12
N ARG A 87 -1.53 0.66 -13.64
CA ARG A 87 -1.72 0.96 -12.21
C ARG A 87 -1.65 -0.29 -11.34
N ALA A 88 -2.28 -1.40 -11.73
CA ALA A 88 -2.31 -2.61 -10.90
C ALA A 88 -0.90 -3.13 -10.59
N PHE A 89 0.03 -2.98 -11.54
CA PHE A 89 1.44 -3.31 -11.36
C PHE A 89 2.09 -2.43 -10.28
N HIS A 90 1.91 -1.12 -10.35
CA HIS A 90 2.52 -0.18 -9.40
C HIS A 90 1.86 -0.18 -8.03
N THR A 91 0.56 -0.49 -7.94
CA THR A 91 -0.14 -0.56 -6.65
C THR A 91 0.36 -1.72 -5.77
N ALA A 92 0.90 -2.80 -6.36
CA ALA A 92 1.40 -3.94 -5.58
C ALA A 92 2.47 -3.53 -4.55
N LYS A 93 3.46 -2.72 -4.96
CA LYS A 93 4.48 -2.20 -4.05
C LYS A 93 3.92 -1.21 -3.03
N ASP A 94 2.93 -0.41 -3.40
CA ASP A 94 2.32 0.58 -2.51
C ASP A 94 1.54 -0.11 -1.39
N LEU A 95 0.84 -1.22 -1.71
CA LEU A 95 0.18 -2.08 -0.73
C LEU A 95 1.18 -2.73 0.23
N ALA A 96 2.33 -3.19 -0.28
CA ALA A 96 3.40 -3.73 0.56
C ALA A 96 3.97 -2.67 1.51
N MET A 97 4.31 -1.47 1.01
CA MET A 97 4.77 -0.36 1.85
C MET A 97 3.75 0.01 2.93
N ALA A 98 2.46 0.06 2.58
CA ALA A 98 1.39 0.32 3.54
C ALA A 98 1.21 -0.80 4.58
N ALA A 99 1.50 -2.05 4.21
CA ALA A 99 1.51 -3.18 5.13
C ALA A 99 2.71 -3.13 6.09
N ASP A 100 3.88 -2.73 5.59
CA ASP A 100 5.15 -2.81 6.33
C ASP A 100 5.46 -1.58 7.19
N CYS A 101 4.78 -0.44 6.99
CA CYS A 101 5.00 0.78 7.76
C CYS A 101 4.17 0.85 9.06
N ASP A 102 4.53 1.74 9.98
CA ASP A 102 3.70 2.08 11.14
C ASP A 102 2.80 3.30 10.88
N TYR A 103 3.26 4.23 10.04
CA TYR A 103 2.49 5.41 9.63
C TYR A 103 2.97 5.96 8.27
N GLY A 104 2.15 6.79 7.66
CA GLY A 104 2.44 7.41 6.36
C GLY A 104 2.81 8.89 6.44
N LEU A 105 3.65 9.36 5.51
CA LEU A 105 3.84 10.76 5.15
C LEU A 105 3.53 10.92 3.66
N MET A 106 2.44 11.63 3.34
CA MET A 106 1.92 11.75 1.98
C MET A 106 2.05 13.17 1.48
N ILE A 107 2.82 13.40 0.42
CA ILE A 107 3.01 14.73 -0.17
C ILE A 107 2.08 14.84 -1.39
N TRP A 108 1.01 15.62 -1.26
CA TRP A 108 -0.10 15.59 -2.19
C TRP A 108 -0.40 16.95 -2.81
N ASP A 109 -0.70 16.94 -4.10
CA ASP A 109 -1.09 18.12 -4.89
C ASP A 109 -2.60 18.40 -4.89
N GLY A 110 -3.38 17.61 -4.14
CA GLY A 110 -4.85 17.67 -4.17
C GLY A 110 -5.46 17.00 -5.40
N LYS A 111 -4.65 16.35 -6.25
CA LYS A 111 -5.11 15.82 -7.55
C LYS A 111 -4.76 14.36 -7.78
N SER A 112 -3.59 13.91 -7.33
CA SER A 112 -3.10 12.55 -7.58
C SER A 112 -4.01 11.48 -6.95
N PRO A 113 -4.69 10.63 -7.75
CA PRO A 113 -5.48 9.54 -7.20
C PRO A 113 -4.61 8.46 -6.55
N GLY A 114 -3.36 8.30 -6.99
CA GLY A 114 -2.45 7.31 -6.40
C GLY A 114 -2.12 7.65 -4.95
N THR A 115 -1.79 8.92 -4.70
CA THR A 115 -1.47 9.40 -3.35
C THR A 115 -2.66 9.30 -2.41
N LEU A 116 -3.86 9.71 -2.86
CA LEU A 116 -5.09 9.54 -2.10
C LEU A 116 -5.42 8.05 -1.87
N GLY A 117 -5.12 7.20 -2.85
CA GLY A 117 -5.21 5.75 -2.71
C GLY A 117 -4.34 5.19 -1.59
N ASN A 118 -3.12 5.69 -1.42
CA ASN A 118 -2.23 5.30 -0.32
C ASN A 118 -2.77 5.77 1.04
N VAL A 119 -3.37 6.96 1.11
CA VAL A 119 -4.05 7.45 2.33
C VAL A 119 -5.22 6.53 2.72
N LEU A 120 -6.06 6.17 1.75
CA LEU A 120 -7.18 5.24 1.93
C LEU A 120 -6.72 3.87 2.42
N GLU A 121 -5.64 3.33 1.82
CA GLU A 121 -5.09 2.04 2.21
C GLU A 121 -4.58 2.05 3.64
N LEU A 122 -3.84 3.09 4.05
CA LEU A 122 -3.37 3.23 5.42
C LEU A 122 -4.53 3.35 6.41
N LEU A 123 -5.54 4.17 6.08
CA LEU A 123 -6.72 4.33 6.93
C LEU A 123 -7.50 3.02 7.09
N GLY A 124 -7.67 2.26 6.00
CA GLY A 124 -8.29 0.92 6.05
C GLY A 124 -7.51 -0.09 6.90
N ARG A 125 -6.19 0.11 7.05
CA ARG A 125 -5.31 -0.67 7.94
C ARG A 125 -5.21 -0.10 9.35
N GLN A 126 -6.02 0.90 9.70
CA GLN A 126 -5.97 1.60 10.98
C GLN A 126 -4.62 2.28 11.27
N LYS A 127 -3.90 2.68 10.22
CA LYS A 127 -2.64 3.41 10.30
C LYS A 127 -2.88 4.88 9.94
N LYS A 128 -2.35 5.78 10.76
CA LYS A 128 -2.44 7.22 10.50
C LYS A 128 -1.51 7.63 9.37
N SER A 129 -1.89 8.69 8.66
CA SER A 129 -1.00 9.37 7.71
C SER A 129 -0.96 10.86 7.97
N LEU A 130 0.23 11.46 7.84
CA LEU A 130 0.41 12.90 7.80
C LEU A 130 0.45 13.33 6.34
N VAL A 131 -0.53 14.11 5.91
CA VAL A 131 -0.67 14.54 4.51
C VAL A 131 -0.23 16.01 4.39
N TYR A 132 0.82 16.28 3.63
CA TYR A 132 1.14 17.64 3.20
C TYR A 132 0.32 17.99 1.96
N LEU A 133 -0.58 18.95 2.09
CA LEU A 133 -1.41 19.41 0.98
C LEU A 133 -0.78 20.65 0.35
N LYS A 134 -0.15 20.47 -0.81
CA LYS A 134 0.61 21.52 -1.50
C LYS A 134 -0.18 22.79 -1.79
N PRO A 135 -1.44 22.75 -2.27
CA PRO A 135 -2.21 23.97 -2.53
C PRO A 135 -2.44 24.85 -1.29
N LEU A 136 -2.48 24.25 -0.09
CA LEU A 136 -2.70 24.95 1.17
C LEU A 136 -1.42 25.11 2.00
N GLU A 137 -0.30 24.56 1.53
CA GLU A 137 1.00 24.52 2.20
C GLU A 137 0.96 24.07 3.67
N GLN A 138 0.03 23.16 3.99
CA GLN A 138 -0.20 22.71 5.36
C GLN A 138 -0.22 21.19 5.48
N PHE A 139 0.01 20.72 6.70
CA PHE A 139 -0.13 19.32 7.06
C PHE A 139 -1.51 19.04 7.67
N GLN A 140 -2.15 17.96 7.23
CA GLN A 140 -3.34 17.40 7.83
C GLN A 140 -3.04 15.98 8.30
N THR A 141 -3.41 15.65 9.54
CA THR A 141 -3.38 14.25 9.99
C THR A 141 -4.67 13.56 9.57
N VAL A 142 -4.55 12.39 8.94
CA VAL A 142 -5.67 11.55 8.55
C VAL A 142 -5.59 10.25 9.35
N GLN A 143 -6.57 10.08 10.24
CA GLN A 143 -6.70 8.90 11.10
C GLN A 143 -8.16 8.42 11.24
N SER A 144 -9.10 9.15 10.64
CA SER A 144 -10.52 8.85 10.65
C SER A 144 -11.17 9.11 9.29
N PRO A 145 -12.37 8.56 9.03
CA PRO A 145 -13.15 8.90 7.83
C PRO A 145 -13.45 10.40 7.70
N ALA A 146 -13.69 11.10 8.80
CA ALA A 146 -13.93 12.54 8.79
C ALA A 146 -12.71 13.35 8.30
N ASP A 147 -11.49 12.95 8.70
CA ASP A 147 -10.27 13.59 8.20
C ASP A 147 -10.09 13.37 6.69
N LEU A 148 -10.47 12.18 6.21
CA LEU A 148 -10.42 11.84 4.79
C LEU A 148 -11.46 12.64 4.00
N GLU A 149 -12.68 12.80 4.52
CA GLU A 149 -13.72 13.64 3.90
C GLU A 149 -13.24 15.09 3.76
N TRP A 150 -12.61 15.65 4.81
CA TRP A 150 -12.01 16.97 4.74
C TRP A 150 -10.95 17.06 3.64
N LEU A 151 -10.12 16.03 3.50
CA LEU A 151 -9.07 15.97 2.47
C LEU A 151 -9.66 15.92 1.05
N VAL A 152 -10.72 15.14 0.85
CA VAL A 152 -11.44 15.03 -0.44
C VAL A 152 -12.19 16.31 -0.79
N ALA A 153 -12.66 17.06 0.22
CA ALA A 153 -13.28 18.35 0.02
C ALA A 153 -12.32 19.39 -0.61
N GLN A 154 -11.00 19.23 -0.40
CA GLN A 154 -9.97 20.12 -0.97
C GLN A 154 -9.67 19.85 -2.46
N MET A 155 -10.18 18.76 -3.02
CA MET A 155 -10.00 18.44 -4.44
C MET A 155 -10.88 19.32 -5.32
N ASP A 156 -10.45 19.57 -6.56
CA ASP A 156 -11.36 20.09 -7.58
C ASP A 156 -12.24 18.97 -8.16
N ASP A 157 -13.35 19.32 -8.83
CA ASP A 157 -14.33 18.33 -9.31
C ASP A 157 -13.74 17.37 -10.34
N LEU A 158 -12.84 17.85 -11.20
CA LEU A 158 -12.16 17.01 -12.19
C LEU A 158 -11.26 15.99 -11.50
N ALA A 159 -10.51 16.41 -10.48
CA ALA A 159 -9.68 15.52 -9.68
C ALA A 159 -10.52 14.50 -8.91
N ARG A 160 -11.68 14.91 -8.36
CA ARG A 160 -12.61 13.98 -7.69
C ARG A 160 -13.14 12.92 -8.66
N GLN A 161 -13.63 13.33 -9.83
CA GLN A 161 -14.11 12.41 -10.86
C GLN A 161 -13.01 11.44 -11.32
N GLU A 162 -11.80 11.97 -11.52
CA GLU A 162 -10.66 11.16 -11.93
C GLU A 162 -10.21 10.20 -10.84
N ALA A 163 -10.29 10.59 -9.57
CA ALA A 163 -10.05 9.70 -8.44
C ALA A 163 -11.12 8.60 -8.36
N ASP A 164 -12.39 8.94 -8.52
CA ASP A 164 -13.46 7.94 -8.53
C ASP A 164 -13.28 6.92 -9.66
N ARG A 165 -12.97 7.39 -10.87
CA ARG A 165 -12.67 6.52 -12.02
C ARG A 165 -11.48 5.60 -11.78
N LYS A 166 -10.44 6.10 -11.11
CA LYS A 166 -9.13 5.42 -11.00
C LYS A 166 -8.98 4.53 -9.78
N ILE A 167 -9.63 4.88 -8.67
CA ILE A 167 -9.50 4.20 -7.37
C ILE A 167 -10.85 3.90 -6.70
N SER A 168 -11.97 4.18 -7.37
CA SER A 168 -13.33 4.00 -6.83
C SER A 168 -13.52 4.71 -5.49
N LEU A 169 -13.06 5.96 -5.42
CA LEU A 169 -13.02 6.80 -4.23
C LEU A 169 -14.33 6.77 -3.44
N SER A 170 -15.46 7.05 -4.08
CA SER A 170 -16.78 7.14 -3.44
C SER A 170 -17.17 5.82 -2.77
N ARG A 171 -16.96 4.71 -3.49
CA ARG A 171 -17.22 3.36 -2.97
C ARG A 171 -16.31 3.03 -1.77
N LYS A 172 -15.03 3.39 -1.84
CA LYS A 172 -14.08 3.17 -0.75
C LYS A 172 -14.40 4.01 0.48
N MET A 173 -14.81 5.27 0.30
CA MET A 173 -15.24 6.13 1.40
C MET A 173 -16.49 5.59 2.09
N ALA A 174 -17.50 5.17 1.32
CA ALA A 174 -18.72 4.59 1.88
C ALA A 174 -18.41 3.37 2.79
N ARG A 175 -17.52 2.48 2.33
CA ARG A 175 -17.06 1.31 3.12
C ARG A 175 -16.34 1.66 4.42
N LEU A 176 -15.68 2.82 4.49
CA LEU A 176 -14.98 3.28 5.69
C LEU A 176 -15.94 3.89 6.73
N VAL A 177 -17.03 4.51 6.28
CA VAL A 177 -18.05 5.13 7.15
C VAL A 177 -19.06 4.11 7.66
N SER A 178 -19.38 3.13 6.83
CA SER A 178 -20.26 2.01 7.17
C SER A 178 -19.63 0.74 6.63
N PRO A 179 -18.90 -0.05 7.45
CA PRO A 179 -18.47 -1.37 7.03
C PRO A 179 -19.74 -2.19 6.78
N ASP A 180 -20.16 -2.27 5.52
CA ASP A 180 -21.40 -2.92 5.12
C ASP A 180 -21.42 -4.35 5.69
N SER A 181 -22.35 -4.60 6.62
CA SER A 181 -22.59 -5.93 7.18
C SER A 181 -22.87 -6.96 6.07
N HIS A 182 -23.40 -6.48 4.94
CA HIS A 182 -23.65 -7.27 3.74
C HIS A 182 -22.37 -7.69 2.98
N ASP A 183 -21.33 -6.84 2.93
CA ASP A 183 -20.04 -7.17 2.28
C ASP A 183 -19.24 -8.15 3.17
N LEU A 184 -19.32 -7.99 4.50
CA LEU A 184 -18.77 -8.96 5.46
C LEU A 184 -19.49 -10.31 5.37
N GLN A 185 -20.82 -10.32 5.25
CA GLN A 185 -21.59 -11.54 5.02
C GLN A 185 -21.19 -12.23 3.71
N ALA A 186 -21.06 -11.47 2.62
CA ALA A 186 -20.61 -12.01 1.33
C ALA A 186 -19.18 -12.59 1.39
N GLN A 187 -18.26 -11.94 2.10
CA GLN A 187 -16.90 -12.46 2.32
C GLN A 187 -16.90 -13.73 3.19
N ILE A 188 -17.72 -13.78 4.25
CA ILE A 188 -17.88 -14.98 5.08
C ILE A 188 -18.42 -16.13 4.23
N GLU A 189 -19.40 -15.88 3.37
CA GLU A 189 -20.02 -16.89 2.52
C GLU A 189 -19.04 -17.41 1.45
N ALA A 190 -18.26 -16.52 0.83
CA ALA A 190 -17.20 -16.91 -0.09
C ALA A 190 -16.13 -17.79 0.58
N HIS A 191 -15.68 -17.43 1.78
CA HIS A 191 -14.72 -18.25 2.52
C HIS A 191 -15.32 -19.60 2.95
N ARG A 192 -16.59 -19.64 3.37
CA ARG A 192 -17.28 -20.90 3.68
C ARG A 192 -17.37 -21.83 2.47
N ALA A 193 -17.67 -21.29 1.28
CA ALA A 193 -17.67 -22.08 0.05
C ALA A 193 -16.29 -22.67 -0.26
N GLN A 194 -15.22 -21.90 -0.01
CA GLN A 194 -13.85 -22.34 -0.22
C GLN A 194 -13.41 -23.41 0.79
N ILE A 195 -13.85 -23.31 2.05
CA ILE A 195 -13.64 -24.36 3.07
C ILE A 195 -14.37 -25.64 2.67
N ALA A 196 -15.64 -25.56 2.28
CA ALA A 196 -16.41 -26.73 1.84
C ALA A 196 -15.76 -27.44 0.63
N HIS A 197 -15.19 -26.66 -0.30
CA HIS A 197 -14.42 -27.22 -1.41
C HIS A 197 -13.16 -27.96 -0.92
N HIS A 198 -12.39 -27.37 0.00
CA HIS A 198 -11.21 -28.03 0.56
C HIS A 198 -11.56 -29.29 1.36
N GLU A 199 -12.67 -29.29 2.11
CA GLU A 199 -13.16 -30.47 2.84
C GLU A 199 -13.49 -31.62 1.88
N GLN A 200 -14.11 -31.33 0.73
CA GLN A 200 -14.34 -32.34 -0.31
C GLN A 200 -13.02 -32.88 -0.89
N CYS A 201 -12.04 -32.02 -1.13
CA CYS A 201 -10.71 -32.46 -1.59
C CYS A 201 -10.02 -33.36 -0.56
N ILE A 202 -10.11 -33.04 0.73
CA ILE A 202 -9.54 -33.87 1.81
C ILE A 202 -10.22 -35.24 1.83
N ALA A 203 -11.55 -35.29 1.81
CA ALA A 203 -12.29 -36.56 1.80
C ALA A 203 -11.91 -37.45 0.60
N LEU A 204 -11.68 -36.86 -0.57
CA LEU A 204 -11.20 -37.59 -1.76
C LEU A 204 -9.78 -38.14 -1.58
N LEU A 205 -8.90 -37.41 -0.88
CA LEU A 205 -7.55 -37.86 -0.60
C LEU A 205 -7.54 -38.97 0.47
N GLU A 206 -8.37 -38.88 1.49
CA GLU A 206 -8.54 -39.92 2.51
C GLU A 206 -9.05 -41.22 1.90
N ALA A 207 -10.09 -41.16 1.04
CA ALA A 207 -10.58 -42.34 0.33
C ALA A 207 -9.50 -42.97 -0.58
N LYS A 208 -8.65 -42.14 -1.21
CA LYS A 208 -7.51 -42.65 -1.99
C LYS A 208 -6.45 -43.30 -1.10
N LEU A 209 -6.22 -42.77 0.10
CA LEU A 209 -5.27 -43.31 1.06
C LEU A 209 -5.73 -44.68 1.58
N GLU A 210 -7.01 -44.84 1.90
CA GLU A 210 -7.59 -46.13 2.30
C GLU A 210 -7.52 -47.19 1.18
N ALA A 211 -7.58 -46.75 -0.08
CA ALA A 211 -7.42 -47.62 -1.24
C ALA A 211 -5.95 -47.97 -1.55
N VAL A 212 -4.96 -47.41 -0.83
CA VAL A 212 -3.56 -47.82 -0.97
C VAL A 212 -3.37 -49.17 -0.26
N PRO A 213 -2.98 -50.24 -0.98
CA PRO A 213 -2.77 -51.55 -0.36
C PRO A 213 -1.70 -51.46 0.72
N SER A 214 -1.97 -52.02 1.89
CA SER A 214 -0.98 -52.08 2.97
C SER A 214 0.17 -53.00 2.55
N THR A 215 1.40 -52.55 2.74
CA THR A 215 2.64 -53.30 2.43
C THR A 215 2.86 -54.54 3.30
N SER A 216 1.92 -54.92 4.19
CA SER A 216 2.01 -56.16 4.97
C SER A 216 1.72 -57.43 4.15
N ASP A 217 1.11 -57.33 2.97
CA ASP A 217 0.74 -58.50 2.15
C ASP A 217 1.76 -58.85 1.05
N LEU A 218 2.89 -58.14 0.98
CA LEU A 218 3.94 -58.36 -0.03
C LEU A 218 5.11 -59.26 0.43
N PHE A 219 5.08 -59.77 1.67
CA PHE A 219 6.13 -60.64 2.22
C PHE A 219 5.60 -61.91 2.91
N ALA A 220 4.35 -62.30 2.68
CA ALA A 220 3.83 -63.60 3.12
C ALA A 220 3.98 -64.65 2.01
N GLU A 221 5.21 -65.13 1.80
CA GLU A 221 5.52 -66.42 1.15
C GLU A 221 6.11 -67.39 2.18
#